data_AF-D8M778-F1
#
_entry.id   AF-D8M778-F1
#
_cell.length_a   1.000
_cell.length_b   1.000
_cell.length_c   1.000
_cell.angle_alpha   90.00
_cell.angle_beta   90.00
_cell.angle_gamma   90.00
#
_symmetry.space_group_name_H-M   'P 1'
#
loop_
_entity.id
_entity.type
_entity.pdbx_description
1 polymer ?
#
loop_
_entity_poly.entity_id
_entity_poly.type
_entity_poly.pdbx_seq_one_letter_code
_entity_poly.pdbx_strand_id
1 'polypeptide(L)'
;MKGVSLCICTFLMCFGGSTMTNFVHGLMMGYLRRSTSFVSFLIGLGSVLLLPQSAIDSLFPTFLYQCFNFVVDCLLRIHCVTSWGVHTAISAGGSVVSATFASMATGCGGGMLATLLLDDSSSVWMDKLTRVLVKYKRELEHLLTLSLLYQALIGFLPLSFVSPMDFISAKSVCFVVFLCLHFVDRVIGIVIVWACIIDSVCFCLFR
;
A
#
# COMPACT_ATOMS: atom_id res chain seq x y z
N MET A 1 -19.46 3.07 -17.98
CA MET A 1 -19.34 4.37 -17.27
C MET A 1 -20.73 4.88 -16.89
N LYS A 2 -21.45 4.18 -16.00
CA LYS A 2 -22.62 4.79 -15.34
C LYS A 2 -22.19 5.40 -14.01
N GLY A 3 -22.16 6.73 -13.96
CA GLY A 3 -22.42 7.50 -12.73
C GLY A 3 -21.30 7.72 -11.70
N VAL A 4 -20.17 7.00 -11.72
CA VAL A 4 -19.08 7.29 -10.77
C VAL A 4 -18.21 8.43 -11.29
N SER A 5 -18.26 9.59 -10.62
CA SER A 5 -17.44 10.76 -10.96
C SER A 5 -15.95 10.42 -10.89
N LEU A 6 -15.16 10.90 -11.86
CA LEU A 6 -13.70 10.78 -11.87
C LEU A 6 -13.10 11.21 -10.52
N CYS A 7 -13.65 12.27 -9.92
CA CYS A 7 -13.26 12.78 -8.62
C CYS A 7 -13.38 11.72 -7.50
N ILE A 8 -14.45 10.91 -7.51
CA ILE A 8 -14.67 9.85 -6.52
C ILE A 8 -13.65 8.71 -6.72
N CYS A 9 -13.36 8.36 -7.97
CA CYS A 9 -12.36 7.33 -8.28
C CYS A 9 -10.96 7.76 -7.86
N THR A 10 -10.54 8.98 -8.21
CA THR A 10 -9.23 9.52 -7.83
C THR A 10 -9.14 9.71 -6.33
N PHE A 11 -10.22 10.13 -5.67
CA PHE A 11 -10.29 10.21 -4.21
C PHE A 11 -10.07 8.84 -3.55
N LEU A 12 -10.70 7.79 -4.06
CA LEU A 12 -10.50 6.43 -3.53
C LEU A 12 -9.12 5.86 -3.84
N MET A 13 -8.53 6.19 -4.98
CA MET A 13 -7.13 5.83 -5.27
C MET A 13 -6.17 6.47 -4.26
N CYS A 14 -6.41 7.73 -3.86
CA CYS A 14 -5.53 8.45 -2.94
C CYS A 14 -5.80 8.16 -1.45
N PHE A 15 -7.07 8.03 -1.06
CA PHE A 15 -7.47 7.93 0.35
C PHE A 15 -8.15 6.61 0.70
N GLY A 16 -8.47 5.76 -0.27
CA GLY A 16 -9.26 4.56 -0.04
C GLY A 16 -8.58 3.52 0.85
N GLY A 17 -7.24 3.54 0.95
CA GLY A 17 -6.53 2.73 1.93
C GLY A 17 -6.81 3.15 3.38
N SER A 18 -6.81 4.46 3.65
CA SER A 18 -7.22 5.02 4.94
C SER A 18 -8.72 4.85 5.20
N THR A 19 -9.56 4.99 4.16
CA THR A 19 -11.01 4.70 4.22
C THR A 19 -11.27 3.27 4.68
N MET A 20 -10.67 2.28 4.02
CA MET A 20 -10.84 0.87 4.38
C MET A 20 -10.33 0.61 5.80
N THR A 21 -9.17 1.14 6.15
CA THR A 21 -8.59 0.90 7.48
C THR A 21 -9.46 1.47 8.59
N ASN A 22 -10.02 2.67 8.40
CA ASN A 22 -10.95 3.25 9.35
C ASN A 22 -12.27 2.46 9.43
N PHE A 23 -12.80 1.96 8.31
CA PHE A 23 -13.97 1.10 8.31
C PHE A 23 -13.74 -0.18 9.10
N VAL A 24 -12.58 -0.82 8.89
CA VAL A 24 -12.17 -2.06 9.58
C VAL A 24 -12.02 -1.88 11.08
N HIS A 25 -11.53 -0.72 11.53
CA HIS A 25 -11.32 -0.43 12.95
C HIS A 25 -12.48 0.34 13.59
N GLY A 26 -13.58 0.58 12.85
CA GLY A 26 -14.72 1.37 13.33
C GLY A 26 -14.37 2.83 13.67
N LEU A 27 -13.32 3.38 13.05
CA LEU A 27 -12.82 4.73 13.31
C LEU A 27 -13.51 5.76 12.41
N MET A 28 -13.69 6.99 12.92
CA MET A 28 -14.11 8.11 12.10
C MET A 28 -13.06 8.45 11.04
N MET A 29 -13.49 9.03 9.92
CA MET A 29 -12.66 9.45 8.77
C MET A 29 -11.78 10.67 9.07
N GLY A 30 -11.03 10.63 10.18
CA GLY A 30 -10.24 11.75 10.71
C GLY A 30 -9.14 12.24 9.78
N TYR A 31 -8.71 11.43 8.79
CA TYR A 31 -7.77 11.87 7.77
C TYR A 31 -8.35 12.98 6.87
N LEU A 32 -9.67 13.04 6.69
CA LEU A 32 -10.34 14.15 5.98
C LEU A 32 -10.25 15.47 6.76
N ARG A 33 -10.01 15.41 8.06
CA ARG A 33 -9.84 16.60 8.92
C ARG A 33 -8.45 17.23 8.75
N ARG A 34 -7.48 16.52 8.18
CA ARG A 34 -6.16 17.07 7.83
C ARG A 34 -6.27 17.83 6.51
N SER A 35 -6.47 19.13 6.62
CA SER A 35 -6.69 20.04 5.50
C SER A 35 -5.57 20.00 4.45
N THR A 36 -4.32 19.83 4.87
CA THR A 36 -3.16 19.87 3.95
C THR A 36 -3.17 18.75 2.92
N SER A 37 -3.36 17.49 3.33
CA SER A 37 -3.39 16.35 2.40
C SER A 37 -4.60 16.39 1.46
N PHE A 38 -5.76 16.82 1.96
CA PHE A 38 -6.96 16.97 1.14
C PHE A 38 -6.83 18.13 0.14
N VAL A 39 -6.22 19.25 0.55
CA VAL A 39 -5.92 20.38 -0.34
C VAL A 39 -4.87 20.00 -1.38
N SER A 40 -3.81 19.28 -1.02
CA SER A 40 -2.82 18.77 -1.99
C SER A 40 -3.47 17.84 -3.03
N PHE A 41 -4.40 16.98 -2.60
CA PHE A 41 -5.20 16.17 -3.52
C PHE A 41 -6.04 17.02 -4.48
N LEU A 42 -6.74 18.03 -3.97
CA LEU A 42 -7.56 18.94 -4.80
C LEU A 42 -6.70 19.73 -5.80
N ILE A 43 -5.53 20.21 -5.38
CA ILE A 43 -4.59 20.91 -6.26
C ILE A 43 -4.07 19.95 -7.35
N GLY A 44 -3.69 18.72 -6.99
CA GLY A 44 -3.24 17.72 -7.94
C GLY A 44 -4.32 17.35 -8.96
N LEU A 45 -5.53 17.08 -8.49
CA LEU A 45 -6.68 16.77 -9.36
C LEU A 45 -7.02 17.96 -10.27
N GLY A 46 -7.07 19.17 -9.72
CA GLY A 46 -7.29 20.40 -10.48
C GLY A 46 -6.22 20.62 -11.54
N SER A 47 -4.95 20.38 -11.20
CA SER A 47 -3.83 20.50 -12.15
C SER A 47 -3.99 19.51 -13.30
N VAL A 48 -4.32 18.25 -13.04
CA VAL A 48 -4.52 17.23 -14.10
C VAL A 48 -5.74 17.54 -14.98
N LEU A 49 -6.81 18.12 -14.40
CA LEU A 49 -8.02 18.47 -15.15
C LEU A 49 -7.91 19.77 -15.96
N LEU A 50 -7.08 20.71 -15.50
CA LEU A 50 -6.97 22.06 -16.08
C LEU A 50 -5.75 22.24 -16.97
N LEU A 51 -4.69 21.45 -16.79
CA LEU A 51 -3.51 21.54 -17.65
C LEU A 51 -3.82 21.01 -19.06
N PRO A 52 -3.26 21.64 -20.11
CA PRO A 52 -3.40 21.13 -21.46
C PRO A 52 -2.77 19.74 -21.56
N GLN A 53 -3.47 18.83 -22.23
CA GLN A 53 -3.06 17.42 -22.39
C GLN A 53 -1.61 17.29 -22.89
N SER A 54 -1.18 18.17 -23.80
CA SER A 54 0.19 18.21 -24.34
C SER A 54 1.27 18.46 -23.28
N ALA A 55 0.97 19.23 -22.22
CA ALA A 55 1.90 19.43 -21.11
C ALA A 55 1.98 18.18 -20.23
N ILE A 56 0.85 17.52 -19.97
CA ILE A 56 0.79 16.26 -19.23
C ILE A 56 1.56 15.16 -19.98
N ASP A 57 1.29 15.03 -21.28
CA ASP A 57 1.93 14.05 -22.17
C ASP A 57 3.44 14.31 -22.35
N SER A 58 3.92 15.53 -22.12
CA SER A 58 5.36 15.84 -22.16
C SER A 58 6.12 15.52 -20.87
N LEU A 59 5.44 15.54 -19.72
CA LEU A 59 6.02 15.32 -18.39
C LEU A 59 6.03 13.83 -17.97
N PHE A 60 4.94 13.11 -18.27
CA PHE A 60 4.75 11.72 -17.85
C PHE A 60 5.63 10.64 -18.52
N PRO A 61 6.09 10.76 -19.78
CA PRO A 61 6.91 9.72 -20.41
C PRO A 61 8.40 9.82 -20.07
N THR A 62 8.83 10.89 -19.39
CA THR A 62 10.23 11.03 -18.98
C THR A 62 10.60 9.92 -18.00
N PHE A 63 11.53 9.05 -18.37
CA PHE A 63 11.98 7.91 -17.56
C PHE A 63 12.32 8.33 -16.12
N LEU A 64 13.01 9.46 -15.94
CA LEU A 64 13.36 9.99 -14.63
C LEU A 64 12.14 10.35 -13.78
N TYR A 65 11.10 10.92 -14.38
CA TYR A 65 9.86 11.26 -13.69
C TYR A 65 9.09 10.00 -13.28
N GLN A 66 9.07 8.98 -14.13
CA GLN A 66 8.47 7.68 -13.81
C GLN A 66 9.23 6.95 -12.70
N CYS A 67 10.57 6.96 -12.74
CA CYS A 67 11.40 6.39 -11.67
C CYS A 67 11.20 7.13 -10.34
N PHE A 68 11.16 8.47 -10.37
CA PHE A 68 10.92 9.28 -9.18
C PHE A 68 9.55 8.97 -8.57
N ASN A 69 8.49 9.00 -9.37
CA ASN A 69 7.14 8.67 -8.90
C ASN A 69 7.06 7.24 -8.37
N PHE A 70 7.70 6.27 -9.03
CA PHE A 70 7.75 4.90 -8.55
C PHE A 70 8.40 4.80 -7.16
N VAL A 71 9.54 5.46 -6.94
CA VAL A 71 10.22 5.45 -5.64
C VAL A 71 9.36 6.13 -4.57
N VAL A 72 8.75 7.27 -4.90
CA VAL A 72 7.85 7.99 -3.99
C VAL A 72 6.64 7.14 -3.63
N ASP A 73 6.01 6.48 -4.61
CA ASP A 73 4.88 5.58 -4.38
C ASP A 73 5.27 4.40 -3.49
N CYS A 74 6.44 3.79 -3.70
CA CYS A 74 6.95 2.74 -2.83
C CYS A 74 7.17 3.23 -1.39
N LEU A 75 7.83 4.37 -1.21
CA LEU A 75 8.08 4.97 0.10
C LEU A 75 6.78 5.28 0.85
N LEU A 76 5.82 5.90 0.16
CA LEU A 76 4.50 6.21 0.70
C LEU A 76 3.76 4.94 1.08
N ARG A 77 3.78 3.91 0.22
CA ARG A 77 3.13 2.63 0.49
C ARG A 77 3.70 1.95 1.72
N ILE A 78 5.02 1.89 1.88
CA ILE A 78 5.65 1.32 3.08
C ILE A 78 5.30 2.12 4.32
N HIS A 79 5.32 3.45 4.23
CA HIS A 79 4.89 4.31 5.33
C HIS A 79 3.43 4.04 5.72
N CYS A 80 2.52 3.89 4.75
CA CYS A 80 1.13 3.54 4.98
C CYS A 80 0.99 2.17 5.65
N VAL A 81 1.64 1.13 5.14
CA VAL A 81 1.56 -0.24 5.67
C VAL A 81 2.09 -0.30 7.10
N THR A 82 3.25 0.30 7.36
CA THR A 82 3.94 0.22 8.65
C THR A 82 3.36 1.18 9.69
N SER A 83 3.33 2.49 9.41
CA SER A 83 2.88 3.49 10.37
C SER A 83 1.37 3.60 10.48
N TRP A 84 0.66 3.60 9.35
CA TRP A 84 -0.79 3.80 9.36
C TRP A 84 -1.57 2.50 9.56
N GLY A 85 -1.06 1.38 9.04
CA GLY A 85 -1.61 0.05 9.24
C GLY A 85 -1.16 -0.54 10.59
N VAL A 86 0.07 -1.06 10.62
CA VAL A 86 0.57 -1.84 11.76
C VAL A 86 0.59 -1.04 13.07
N HIS A 87 1.24 0.12 13.09
CA HIS A 87 1.37 0.91 14.32
C HIS A 87 0.05 1.38 14.90
N THR A 88 -0.87 1.85 14.05
CA THR A 88 -2.21 2.28 14.49
C THR A 88 -2.95 1.10 15.12
N ALA A 89 -2.90 -0.07 14.48
CA ALA A 89 -3.54 -1.27 15.00
C ALA A 89 -2.95 -1.72 16.34
N ILE A 90 -1.62 -1.74 16.47
CA ILE A 90 -0.93 -2.07 17.73
C ILE A 90 -1.30 -1.07 18.83
N SER A 91 -1.28 0.24 18.52
CA SER A 91 -1.61 1.30 19.48
C SER A 91 -3.07 1.23 19.95
N ALA A 92 -3.96 0.67 19.12
CA ALA A 92 -5.35 0.40 19.48
C ALA A 92 -5.54 -0.91 20.25
N GLY A 93 -4.47 -1.61 20.63
CA GLY A 93 -4.52 -2.91 21.32
C GLY A 93 -4.89 -4.07 20.39
N GLY A 94 -4.70 -3.91 19.08
CA GLY A 94 -4.95 -4.95 18.08
C GLY A 94 -3.99 -6.14 18.18
N SER A 95 -4.38 -7.25 17.57
CA SER A 95 -3.56 -8.46 17.43
C SER A 95 -2.67 -8.41 16.19
N VAL A 96 -1.75 -9.38 16.04
CA VAL A 96 -0.95 -9.59 14.83
C VAL A 96 -1.83 -9.67 13.59
N VAL A 97 -2.97 -10.37 13.68
CA VAL A 97 -3.90 -10.52 12.57
C VAL A 97 -4.56 -9.19 12.21
N SER A 98 -5.01 -8.41 13.20
CA SER A 98 -5.63 -7.11 12.91
C SER A 98 -4.63 -6.10 12.37
N ALA A 99 -3.39 -6.09 12.87
CA ALA A 99 -2.30 -5.26 12.34
C ALA A 99 -1.96 -5.63 10.88
N THR A 100 -1.95 -6.93 10.58
CA THR A 100 -1.75 -7.44 9.23
C THR A 100 -2.87 -7.01 8.30
N PHE A 101 -4.12 -7.14 8.73
CA PHE A 101 -5.27 -6.72 7.93
C PHE A 101 -5.33 -5.19 7.73
N ALA A 102 -5.02 -4.40 8.76
CA ALA A 102 -4.89 -2.94 8.69
C ALA A 102 -3.84 -2.50 7.65
N SER A 103 -2.72 -3.20 7.63
CA SER A 103 -1.61 -2.91 6.73
C SER A 103 -1.92 -3.25 5.27
N MET A 104 -2.65 -4.34 5.01
CA MET A 104 -3.14 -4.67 3.67
C MET A 104 -4.21 -3.66 3.22
N ALA A 105 -5.15 -3.31 4.10
CA ALA A 105 -6.17 -2.31 3.85
C ALA A 105 -5.56 -0.95 3.48
N THR A 106 -4.55 -0.48 4.22
CA THR A 106 -3.83 0.77 3.91
C THR A 106 -3.01 0.69 2.62
N GLY A 107 -2.42 -0.46 2.30
CA GLY A 107 -1.54 -0.65 1.15
C GLY A 107 -2.26 -0.75 -0.21
N CYS A 108 -3.37 -1.49 -0.29
CA CYS A 108 -4.09 -1.73 -1.56
C CYS A 108 -5.60 -1.49 -1.52
N GLY A 109 -6.17 -1.10 -0.36
CA GLY A 109 -7.62 -0.94 -0.18
C GLY A 109 -8.25 0.09 -1.11
N GLY A 110 -7.52 1.16 -1.47
CA GLY A 110 -8.00 2.17 -2.41
C GLY A 110 -8.19 1.64 -3.83
N GLY A 111 -7.20 0.90 -4.34
CA GLY A 111 -7.28 0.25 -5.66
C GLY A 111 -8.38 -0.81 -5.70
N MET A 112 -8.53 -1.59 -4.63
CA MET A 112 -9.61 -2.58 -4.51
C MET A 112 -11.00 -1.92 -4.50
N LEU A 113 -11.21 -0.89 -3.68
CA LEU A 113 -12.48 -0.14 -3.64
C LEU A 113 -12.81 0.52 -4.97
N ALA A 114 -11.84 1.18 -5.60
CA ALA A 114 -12.02 1.79 -6.91
C ALA A 114 -12.39 0.74 -7.97
N THR A 115 -11.70 -0.41 -7.97
CA THR A 115 -12.00 -1.50 -8.92
C THR A 115 -13.39 -2.09 -8.70
N LEU A 116 -13.81 -2.26 -7.44
CA LEU A 116 -15.16 -2.73 -7.11
C LEU A 116 -16.25 -1.76 -7.56
N LEU A 117 -16.04 -0.46 -7.40
CA LEU A 117 -17.01 0.56 -7.82
C LEU A 117 -17.04 0.76 -9.35
N LEU A 118 -15.92 0.51 -10.03
CA LEU A 118 -15.82 0.59 -11.48
C LEU A 118 -16.29 -0.68 -12.19
N ASP A 119 -16.54 -1.78 -11.45
CA ASP A 119 -17.03 -3.03 -12.01
C ASP A 119 -18.54 -2.94 -12.34
N ASP A 120 -18.80 -2.48 -13.57
CA ASP A 120 -20.13 -2.32 -14.19
C ASP A 120 -20.81 -3.68 -14.54
N SER A 121 -20.23 -4.84 -14.20
CA SER A 121 -20.82 -6.14 -14.53
C SER A 121 -22.12 -6.43 -13.77
N SER A 122 -23.05 -7.19 -14.35
CA SER A 122 -24.31 -7.60 -13.71
C SER A 122 -24.19 -8.79 -12.76
N SER A 123 -22.97 -9.24 -12.43
CA SER A 123 -22.75 -10.43 -11.61
C SER A 123 -23.15 -10.21 -10.15
N VAL A 124 -23.37 -11.33 -9.44
CA VAL A 124 -23.56 -11.34 -7.98
C VAL A 124 -22.39 -10.62 -7.31
N TRP A 125 -22.67 -9.84 -6.26
CA TRP A 125 -21.67 -8.99 -5.60
C TRP A 125 -20.45 -9.78 -5.07
N MET A 126 -20.66 -11.01 -4.61
CA MET A 126 -19.58 -11.91 -4.16
C MET A 126 -18.63 -12.33 -5.30
N ASP A 127 -19.14 -12.47 -6.53
CA ASP A 127 -18.30 -12.78 -7.69
C ASP A 127 -17.44 -11.58 -8.10
N LYS A 128 -17.93 -10.36 -7.91
CA LYS A 128 -17.14 -9.13 -8.10
C LYS A 128 -16.00 -9.06 -7.09
N LEU A 129 -16.31 -9.27 -5.81
CA LEU A 129 -15.30 -9.32 -4.75
C LEU A 129 -14.24 -10.37 -5.03
N THR A 130 -14.65 -11.58 -5.42
CA THR A 130 -13.73 -12.68 -5.70
C THR A 130 -12.80 -12.32 -6.86
N ARG A 131 -13.33 -11.73 -7.94
CA ARG A 131 -12.48 -11.29 -9.07
C ARG A 131 -11.50 -10.20 -8.67
N VAL A 132 -11.91 -9.24 -7.84
CA VAL A 132 -11.00 -8.22 -7.32
C VAL A 132 -9.93 -8.84 -6.42
N LEU A 133 -10.28 -9.73 -5.51
CA LEU A 133 -9.32 -10.43 -4.66
C LEU A 133 -8.30 -11.23 -5.49
N VAL A 134 -8.76 -11.95 -6.52
CA VAL A 134 -7.87 -12.69 -7.43
C VAL A 134 -6.95 -11.73 -8.20
N LYS A 135 -7.47 -10.60 -8.68
CA LYS A 135 -6.68 -9.58 -9.39
C LYS A 135 -5.58 -8.99 -8.50
N TYR A 136 -5.87 -8.75 -7.23
CA TYR A 136 -4.93 -8.15 -6.26
C TYR A 136 -4.15 -9.20 -5.45
N LYS A 137 -4.27 -10.49 -5.76
CA LYS A 137 -3.69 -11.59 -4.97
C LYS A 137 -2.19 -11.40 -4.70
N ARG A 138 -1.39 -11.14 -5.73
CA ARG A 138 0.07 -10.95 -5.58
C ARG A 138 0.42 -9.72 -4.74
N GLU A 139 -0.32 -8.64 -4.94
CA GLU A 139 -0.10 -7.40 -4.18
C GLU A 139 -0.45 -7.60 -2.70
N LEU A 140 -1.54 -8.33 -2.41
CA LEU A 140 -1.89 -8.75 -1.06
C LEU A 140 -0.82 -9.65 -0.43
N GLU A 141 -0.24 -10.59 -1.19
CA GLU A 141 0.87 -11.44 -0.74
C GLU A 141 2.10 -10.61 -0.37
N HIS A 142 2.50 -9.63 -1.19
CA HIS A 142 3.62 -8.73 -0.88
C HIS A 142 3.36 -7.85 0.35
N LEU A 143 2.14 -7.33 0.48
CA LEU A 143 1.75 -6.51 1.64
C LEU A 143 1.69 -7.34 2.92
N LEU A 144 1.26 -8.60 2.83
CA LEU A 144 1.32 -9.58 3.90
C LEU A 144 2.76 -9.82 4.34
N THR A 145 3.70 -10.05 3.40
CA THR A 145 5.13 -10.20 3.70
C THR A 145 5.65 -8.99 4.47
N LEU A 146 5.36 -7.80 3.92
CA LEU A 146 5.89 -6.55 4.41
C LEU A 146 5.40 -6.29 5.83
N SER A 147 4.13 -6.59 6.08
CA SER A 147 3.50 -6.43 7.38
C SER A 147 4.08 -7.38 8.43
N LEU A 148 4.19 -8.67 8.11
CA LEU A 148 4.74 -9.67 9.03
C LEU A 148 6.23 -9.41 9.31
N LEU A 149 7.00 -9.04 8.28
CA LEU A 149 8.39 -8.64 8.42
C LEU A 149 8.51 -7.45 9.36
N TYR A 150 7.71 -6.39 9.16
CA TYR A 150 7.75 -5.22 10.02
C TYR A 150 7.36 -5.56 11.47
N GLN A 151 6.28 -6.34 11.66
CA GLN A 151 5.83 -6.77 12.98
C GLN A 151 6.88 -7.62 13.72
N ALA A 152 7.63 -8.45 12.99
CA ALA A 152 8.76 -9.20 13.55
C ALA A 152 9.94 -8.29 13.92
N LEU A 153 10.31 -7.35 13.04
CA LEU A 153 11.43 -6.44 13.26
C LEU A 153 11.21 -5.50 14.45
N ILE A 154 9.97 -5.10 14.74
CA ILE A 154 9.64 -4.27 15.92
C ILE A 154 9.38 -5.11 17.18
N GLY A 155 9.51 -6.44 17.10
CA GLY A 155 9.29 -7.35 18.23
C GLY A 155 7.81 -7.57 18.63
N PHE A 156 6.86 -7.11 17.82
CA PHE A 156 5.43 -7.35 18.07
C PHE A 156 5.03 -8.80 17.76
N LEU A 157 5.62 -9.37 16.71
CA LEU A 157 5.62 -10.80 16.46
C LEU A 157 6.92 -11.39 17.03
N PRO A 158 6.88 -12.11 18.16
CA PRO A 158 8.10 -12.64 18.78
C PRO A 158 8.69 -13.76 17.92
N LEU A 159 9.78 -13.47 17.23
CA LEU A 159 10.62 -14.47 16.57
C LEU A 159 11.90 -14.67 17.40
N SER A 160 12.18 -15.91 17.78
CA SER A 160 13.30 -16.28 18.66
C SER A 160 14.68 -15.86 18.13
N PHE A 161 14.77 -15.54 16.84
CA PHE A 161 16.00 -15.23 16.13
C PHE A 161 16.07 -13.78 15.64
N VAL A 162 15.15 -12.89 16.04
CA VAL A 162 15.18 -11.48 15.61
C VAL A 162 15.18 -10.59 16.84
N SER A 163 16.27 -9.87 17.06
CA SER A 163 16.31 -8.81 18.07
C SER A 163 15.47 -7.62 17.59
N PRO A 164 14.60 -7.05 18.43
CA PRO A 164 13.80 -5.90 18.06
C PRO A 164 14.70 -4.72 17.67
N MET A 165 14.35 -4.07 16.56
CA MET A 165 15.06 -2.93 15.99
C MET A 165 14.26 -1.64 16.18
N ASP A 166 14.94 -0.50 16.08
CA ASP A 166 14.29 0.80 16.03
C ASP A 166 13.36 0.94 14.82
N PHE A 167 12.29 1.74 14.96
CA PHE A 167 11.27 1.92 13.93
C PHE A 167 11.82 2.40 12.58
N ILE A 168 12.85 3.26 12.59
CA ILE A 168 13.46 3.79 11.37
C ILE A 168 14.22 2.67 10.65
N SER A 169 15.02 1.91 11.38
CA SER A 169 15.77 0.76 10.87
C SER A 169 14.84 -0.31 10.32
N ALA A 170 13.79 -0.68 11.07
CA ALA A 170 12.78 -1.63 10.61
C ALA A 170 12.11 -1.19 9.30
N LYS A 171 11.74 0.09 9.16
CA LYS A 171 11.18 0.63 7.91
C LYS A 171 12.16 0.60 6.74
N SER A 172 13.44 0.88 6.99
CA SER A 172 14.47 0.84 5.95
C SER A 172 14.66 -0.57 5.39
N VAL A 173 14.68 -1.58 6.26
CA VAL A 173 14.75 -3.01 5.87
C VAL A 173 13.50 -3.38 5.07
N CYS A 174 12.31 -3.02 5.56
CA CYS A 174 11.06 -3.20 4.84
C CYS A 174 11.08 -2.52 3.45
N PHE A 175 11.71 -1.35 3.32
CA PHE A 175 11.85 -0.66 2.04
C PHE A 175 12.72 -1.41 1.05
N VAL A 176 13.90 -1.86 1.48
CA VAL A 176 14.80 -2.64 0.62
C VAL A 176 14.13 -3.94 0.18
N VAL A 177 13.51 -4.68 1.11
CA VAL A 177 12.82 -5.94 0.80
C VAL A 177 11.65 -5.71 -0.16
N PHE A 178 10.82 -4.70 0.07
CA PHE A 178 9.71 -4.37 -0.81
C PHE A 178 10.19 -3.98 -2.21
N LEU A 179 11.25 -3.18 -2.31
CA LEU A 179 11.85 -2.79 -3.58
C LEU A 179 12.40 -4.00 -4.33
N CYS A 180 13.10 -4.93 -3.65
CA CYS A 180 13.57 -6.17 -4.24
C CYS A 180 12.42 -7.04 -4.75
N LEU A 181 11.36 -7.25 -3.95
CA LEU A 181 10.19 -8.02 -4.36
C LEU A 181 9.49 -7.41 -5.58
N HIS A 182 9.25 -6.09 -5.55
CA HIS A 182 8.59 -5.40 -6.67
C HIS A 182 9.45 -5.31 -7.93
N PHE A 183 10.77 -5.16 -7.77
CA PHE A 183 11.71 -5.11 -8.90
C PHE A 183 11.85 -6.47 -9.55
N VAL A 184 12.00 -7.55 -8.76
CA VAL A 184 12.01 -8.91 -9.28
C VAL A 184 10.71 -9.18 -10.03
N ASP A 185 9.54 -8.90 -9.45
CA ASP A 185 8.26 -9.18 -10.11
C ASP A 185 8.06 -8.44 -11.45
N ARG A 186 8.64 -7.24 -11.59
CA ARG A 186 8.55 -6.46 -12.84
C ARG A 186 9.60 -6.83 -13.89
N VAL A 187 10.75 -7.35 -13.49
CA VAL A 187 11.89 -7.62 -14.39
C VAL A 187 12.04 -9.12 -14.69
N ILE A 188 11.74 -9.97 -13.72
CA ILE A 188 11.98 -11.41 -13.73
C ILE A 188 10.75 -12.05 -13.09
N GLY A 189 9.73 -12.38 -13.88
CA GLY A 189 8.49 -13.00 -13.38
C GLY A 189 8.73 -14.40 -12.80
N ILE A 190 9.32 -14.49 -11.60
CA ILE A 190 9.74 -15.74 -10.95
C ILE A 190 9.41 -15.71 -9.46
N VAL A 191 8.66 -16.74 -9.06
CA VAL A 191 8.07 -17.03 -7.74
C VAL A 191 9.09 -17.47 -6.67
N ILE A 192 10.40 -17.30 -6.90
CA ILE A 192 11.46 -17.92 -6.07
C ILE A 192 12.32 -16.88 -5.35
N VAL A 193 11.70 -16.05 -4.50
CA VAL A 193 12.45 -15.03 -3.72
C VAL A 193 12.22 -15.14 -2.21
N TRP A 194 11.22 -15.90 -1.79
CA TRP A 194 10.79 -15.97 -0.39
C TRP A 194 11.77 -16.66 0.56
N ALA A 195 12.53 -17.67 0.10
CA ALA A 195 13.54 -18.34 0.91
C ALA A 195 14.86 -17.54 0.98
N CYS A 196 15.29 -16.95 -0.14
CA CYS A 196 16.58 -16.26 -0.20
C CYS A 196 16.58 -14.88 0.45
N ILE A 197 15.45 -14.14 0.48
CA ILE A 197 15.40 -12.83 1.16
C ILE A 197 15.38 -13.00 2.68
N ILE A 198 14.67 -14.01 3.22
CA ILE A 198 14.69 -14.29 4.66
C ILE A 198 16.10 -14.72 5.07
N ASP A 199 16.77 -15.59 4.31
CA ASP A 199 18.15 -15.97 4.60
C ASP A 199 19.14 -14.81 4.43
N SER A 200 19.01 -13.97 3.40
CA SER A 200 19.94 -12.86 3.15
C SER A 200 19.76 -11.68 4.11
N VAL A 201 18.53 -11.37 4.52
CA VAL A 201 18.25 -10.32 5.51
C VAL A 201 18.66 -10.78 6.91
N CYS A 202 18.47 -12.06 7.25
CA CYS A 202 19.07 -12.65 8.44
C CYS A 202 20.60 -12.60 8.37
N PHE A 203 21.23 -12.95 7.25
CA PHE A 203 22.69 -12.93 7.12
C PHE A 203 23.31 -11.52 7.26
N CYS A 204 22.62 -10.48 6.81
CA CYS A 204 23.08 -9.09 6.94
C CYS A 204 22.80 -8.44 8.31
N LEU A 205 21.87 -8.97 9.11
CA LEU A 205 21.56 -8.48 10.46
C LEU A 205 22.33 -9.21 11.57
N PHE A 206 23.04 -10.30 11.23
CA PHE A 206 23.81 -11.13 12.15
C PHE A 206 25.34 -10.97 12.04
N ARG A 207 25.81 -9.79 11.59
CA ARG A 207 27.24 -9.46 11.62
C ARG A 207 27.51 -8.15 12.34
#